data_AF-A0A5U8XMZ8-F1
#
_entry.id   AF-A0A5U8XMZ8-F1
#
_cell.length_a   1.000
_cell.length_b   1.000
_cell.length_c   1.000
_cell.angle_alpha   90.00
_cell.angle_beta   90.00
_cell.angle_gamma   90.00
#
_symmetry.space_group_name_H-M   'P 1'
#
loop_
_entity.id
_entity.type
_entity.pdbx_description
1 polymer ?
#
loop_
_entity_poly.entity_id
_entity_poly.type
_entity_poly.pdbx_seq_one_letter_code
_entity_poly.pdbx_strand_id
1 'polypeptide(L)'
;MFDINTVPHGVVVNITYDTPLRGSEQYVEVLGTCGYKMAMDIEDVNAIHQNIYSSLEAQPANNLQEYNFLIFRDKEGIKRAAADAWIRNVVVVKKIKAQCTIAIDNVDEIEHIRRALASRGLNDVEITVIEQTG
;
A
#
# COMPACT_ATOMS: atom_id res chain seq x y z
N MET A 1 -1.71 14.43 13.87
CA MET A 1 -1.46 12.97 13.76
C MET A 1 -2.56 12.36 12.92
N PHE A 2 -2.25 11.34 12.12
CA PHE A 2 -3.25 10.66 11.31
C PHE A 2 -4.11 9.73 12.18
N ASP A 3 -5.43 9.73 12.02
CA ASP A 3 -6.29 8.82 12.78
C ASP A 3 -6.30 7.43 12.16
N ILE A 4 -5.42 6.57 12.66
CA ILE A 4 -5.25 5.19 12.17
C ILE A 4 -6.49 4.32 12.39
N ASN A 5 -7.41 4.69 13.28
CA ASN A 5 -8.64 3.92 13.52
C ASN A 5 -9.64 4.02 12.36
N THR A 6 -9.45 5.00 11.47
CA THR A 6 -10.24 5.14 10.24
C THR A 6 -9.88 4.10 9.17
N VAL A 7 -8.78 3.37 9.35
CA VAL A 7 -8.29 2.38 8.39
C VAL A 7 -8.83 1.00 8.72
N PRO A 8 -9.67 0.38 7.87
CA PRO A 8 -10.20 -0.96 8.12
C PRO A 8 -9.10 -2.02 8.13
N HIS A 9 -9.29 -3.10 8.88
CA HIS A 9 -8.37 -4.24 8.88
C HIS A 9 -8.63 -5.16 7.67
N GLY A 10 -7.59 -5.84 7.19
CA GLY A 10 -7.67 -6.78 6.06
C GLY A 10 -7.78 -6.11 4.69
N VAL A 11 -7.56 -4.79 4.61
CA VAL A 11 -7.60 -4.05 3.33
C VAL A 11 -6.19 -3.72 2.86
N VAL A 12 -6.04 -3.60 1.55
CA VAL A 12 -4.81 -3.15 0.91
C VAL A 12 -4.79 -1.62 0.86
N VAL A 13 -3.67 -1.02 1.27
CA VAL A 13 -3.50 0.43 1.32
C VAL A 13 -2.17 0.89 0.74
N ASN A 14 -2.10 2.17 0.41
CA ASN A 14 -0.86 2.90 0.21
C ASN A 14 -0.67 3.87 1.39
N ILE A 15 0.53 3.90 1.98
CA ILE A 15 0.85 4.74 3.13
C ILE A 15 1.87 5.79 2.69
N THR A 16 1.55 7.06 2.89
CA THR A 16 2.49 8.16 2.70
C THR A 16 2.92 8.69 4.05
N TYR A 17 4.23 8.71 4.27
CA TYR A 17 4.81 9.24 5.51
C TYR A 17 4.95 10.76 5.46
N ASP A 18 4.95 11.37 6.64
CA ASP A 18 5.09 12.81 6.85
C ASP A 18 6.56 13.26 6.92
N THR A 19 7.44 12.54 6.23
CA THR A 19 8.89 12.78 6.18
C THR A 19 9.41 12.42 4.78
N PRO A 20 10.38 13.18 4.23
CA PRO A 20 11.07 12.80 3.01
C PRO A 20 12.11 11.70 3.22
N LEU A 21 12.51 11.39 4.46
CA LEU A 21 13.55 10.41 4.78
C LEU A 21 13.03 8.97 4.76
N ARG A 22 11.74 8.76 4.49
CA ARG A 22 11.13 7.45 4.38
C ARG A 22 10.26 7.37 3.13
N GLY A 23 10.53 6.36 2.29
CA GLY A 23 9.71 6.09 1.11
C GLY A 23 8.30 5.62 1.48
N SER A 24 7.31 5.97 0.67
CA SER A 24 5.93 5.51 0.83
C SER A 24 5.82 3.98 0.72
N GLU A 25 4.83 3.42 1.42
CA GLU A 25 4.44 2.02 1.25
C GLU A 25 3.37 1.90 0.17
N GLN A 26 3.47 0.90 -0.68
CA GLN A 26 2.48 0.64 -1.73
C GLN A 26 1.96 -0.79 -1.64
N TYR A 27 0.64 -0.95 -1.80
CA TYR A 27 -0.06 -2.22 -1.82
C TYR A 27 0.20 -3.10 -0.59
N VAL A 28 0.23 -2.47 0.60
CA VAL A 28 0.44 -3.19 1.86
C VAL A 28 -0.87 -3.60 2.51
N GLU A 29 -0.90 -4.77 3.14
CA GLU A 29 -2.10 -5.30 3.79
C GLU A 29 -2.16 -4.83 5.25
N VAL A 30 -3.22 -4.13 5.64
CA VAL A 30 -3.41 -3.68 7.03
C VAL A 30 -3.83 -4.86 7.90
N LEU A 31 -3.06 -5.11 8.95
CA LEU A 31 -3.32 -6.20 9.91
C LEU A 31 -4.10 -5.70 11.13
N GLY A 32 -3.90 -4.44 11.51
CA GLY A 32 -4.62 -3.80 12.61
C GLY A 32 -3.85 -2.66 13.23
N THR A 33 -4.22 -2.27 14.45
CA THR A 33 -3.51 -1.25 15.22
C THR A 33 -2.99 -1.83 16.54
N CYS A 34 -1.92 -1.25 17.07
CA CYS A 34 -1.36 -1.63 18.36
C CYS A 34 -0.70 -0.46 19.09
N GLY A 35 -0.37 -0.66 20.36
CA GLY A 35 0.43 0.28 21.15
C GLY A 35 1.93 0.01 21.06
N TYR A 36 2.72 0.96 21.55
CA TYR A 36 4.19 0.97 21.48
C TYR A 36 4.90 -0.35 21.79
N LYS A 37 4.52 -1.05 22.87
CA LYS A 37 5.19 -2.32 23.26
C LYS A 37 5.07 -3.39 22.17
N MET A 38 3.88 -3.55 21.59
CA MET A 38 3.67 -4.52 20.52
C MET A 38 4.35 -4.09 19.22
N ALA A 39 4.46 -2.78 18.97
CA ALA A 39 5.19 -2.26 17.81
C ALA A 39 6.69 -2.56 17.92
N MET A 40 7.28 -2.41 19.10
CA MET A 40 8.68 -2.79 19.39
C MET A 40 8.96 -4.29 19.22
N ASP A 41 7.96 -5.15 19.48
CA ASP A 41 8.09 -6.60 19.23
C ASP A 41 8.06 -6.95 17.73
N ILE A 42 7.58 -6.03 16.87
CA ILE A 42 7.51 -6.20 15.41
C ILE A 42 8.79 -5.66 14.74
N GLU A 43 9.15 -4.40 15.02
CA GLU A 43 10.37 -3.79 14.51
C GLU A 43 10.90 -2.71 15.46
N ASP A 44 12.18 -2.33 15.29
CA ASP A 44 12.81 -1.29 16.12
C ASP A 44 12.29 0.11 15.74
N VAL A 45 11.10 0.42 16.26
CA VAL A 45 10.43 1.70 16.02
C VAL A 45 11.19 2.88 16.65
N ASN A 46 12.03 2.65 17.66
CA ASN A 46 12.90 3.69 18.22
C ASN A 46 13.97 4.11 17.23
N ALA A 47 14.68 3.15 16.66
CA ALA A 47 15.71 3.43 15.65
C ALA A 47 15.09 4.13 14.43
N ILE A 48 13.92 3.67 13.98
CA ILE A 48 13.19 4.32 12.88
C ILE A 48 12.84 5.76 13.24
N HIS A 49 12.27 6.00 14.41
CA HIS A 49 11.87 7.33 14.84
C HIS A 49 13.06 8.27 14.96
N GLN A 50 14.18 7.84 15.56
CA GLN A 50 15.39 8.65 15.65
C GLN A 50 15.90 9.09 14.27
N ASN A 51 15.79 8.23 13.26
CA ASN A 51 16.24 8.53 11.90
C ASN A 51 15.33 9.53 11.17
N ILE A 52 14.04 9.60 11.51
CA ILE A 52 13.07 10.44 10.79
C ILE A 52 12.57 11.66 11.59
N TYR A 53 12.68 11.67 12.91
CA TYR A 53 12.00 12.62 13.80
C TYR A 53 12.27 14.08 13.44
N SER A 54 13.54 14.42 13.18
CA SER A 54 13.95 15.79 12.82
C SER A 54 13.39 16.29 11.49
N SER A 55 12.84 15.38 10.66
CA SER A 55 12.30 15.66 9.32
C SER A 55 10.78 15.49 9.24
N LEU A 56 10.11 15.17 10.36
CA LEU A 56 8.65 15.11 10.40
C LEU A 56 8.08 16.53 10.29
N GLU A 57 7.27 16.78 9.27
CA GLU A 57 6.71 18.12 9.02
C GLU A 57 5.72 18.55 10.10
N ALA A 58 4.93 17.62 10.63
CA ALA A 58 3.98 17.87 11.71
C ALA A 58 4.62 18.17 13.07
N GLN A 59 5.94 17.98 13.22
CA GLN A 59 6.71 18.18 14.46
C GLN A 59 5.99 17.64 15.72
N PRO A 60 5.61 16.34 15.73
CA PRO A 60 4.92 15.76 16.86
C PRO A 60 5.86 15.67 18.08
N ALA A 61 5.32 15.37 19.27
CA ALA A 61 6.13 15.17 20.46
C ALA A 61 7.19 14.06 20.27
N ASN A 62 8.36 14.19 20.89
CA ASN A 62 9.37 13.12 20.86
C ASN A 62 9.07 12.04 21.91
N ASN A 63 7.89 11.42 21.84
CA ASN A 63 7.49 10.36 22.77
C ASN A 63 6.64 9.29 22.07
N LEU A 64 7.30 8.25 21.56
CA LEU A 64 6.64 7.13 20.89
C LEU A 64 5.66 6.34 21.77
N GLN A 65 5.76 6.44 23.10
CA GLN A 65 4.86 5.72 24.01
C GLN A 65 3.43 6.26 23.99
N GLU A 66 3.25 7.51 23.52
CA GLU A 66 1.95 8.17 23.38
C GLU A 66 1.25 7.82 22.06
N TYR A 67 1.93 7.10 21.16
CA TYR A 67 1.46 6.84 19.81
C TYR A 67 0.87 5.46 19.64
N ASN A 68 -0.10 5.39 18.75
CA ASN A 68 -0.60 4.14 18.24
C ASN A 68 0.07 3.83 16.91
N PHE A 69 0.18 2.55 16.61
CA PHE A 69 0.89 2.05 15.45
C PHE A 69 -0.07 1.29 14.55
N LEU A 70 -0.04 1.61 13.26
CA LEU A 70 -0.67 0.82 12.22
C LEU A 70 0.27 -0.34 11.88
N ILE A 71 -0.21 -1.57 12.08
CA ILE A 71 0.49 -2.78 11.67
C ILE A 71 0.05 -3.14 10.26
N PHE A 72 1.02 -3.38 9.39
CA PHE A 72 0.77 -3.85 8.04
C PHE A 72 1.78 -4.92 7.62
N ARG A 73 1.44 -5.65 6.57
CA ARG A 73 2.34 -6.58 5.90
C ARG A 73 2.83 -5.94 4.61
N ASP A 74 4.14 -5.83 4.44
CA ASP A 74 4.74 -5.27 3.25
C ASP A 74 4.71 -6.24 2.05
N LYS A 75 5.19 -5.77 0.89
CA LYS A 75 5.25 -6.55 -0.36
C LYS A 75 6.09 -7.83 -0.26
N GLU A 76 6.97 -7.92 0.74
CA GLU A 76 7.83 -9.08 0.99
C GLU A 76 7.20 -10.04 2.01
N GLY A 77 6.01 -9.71 2.52
CA GLY A 77 5.30 -10.51 3.51
C GLY A 77 5.73 -10.23 4.95
N ILE A 78 6.58 -9.24 5.18
CA ILE A 78 7.14 -8.90 6.49
C ILE A 78 6.17 -7.98 7.22
N LYS A 79 5.94 -8.25 8.52
CA LYS A 79 5.15 -7.36 9.38
C LYS A 79 5.95 -6.11 9.71
N ARG A 80 5.31 -4.95 9.56
CA ARG A 80 5.86 -3.62 9.86
C ARG A 80 4.85 -2.82 10.67
N ALA A 81 5.33 -1.77 11.33
CA ALA A 81 4.58 -0.87 12.18
C ALA A 81 4.92 0.58 11.83
N ALA A 82 3.89 1.40 11.66
CA ALA A 82 4.03 2.83 11.44
C ALA A 82 3.24 3.61 12.50
N ALA A 83 3.89 4.51 13.23
CA ALA A 83 3.18 5.36 14.17
C ALA A 83 2.21 6.31 13.44
N ASP A 84 1.06 6.56 14.03
CA ASP A 84 0.09 7.60 13.62
C ASP A 84 0.72 8.99 13.42
N ALA A 85 1.76 9.31 14.19
CA ALA A 85 2.54 10.54 14.09
C ALA A 85 3.48 10.59 12.87
N TRP A 86 3.82 9.45 12.27
CA TRP A 86 4.68 9.39 11.08
C TRP A 86 3.89 9.41 9.78
N ILE A 87 2.58 9.16 9.84
CA ILE A 87 1.73 8.98 8.67
C ILE A 87 1.10 10.32 8.29
N ARG A 88 1.26 10.72 7.04
CA ARG A 88 0.56 11.88 6.45
C ARG A 88 -0.81 11.47 5.93
N ASN A 89 -0.87 10.35 5.21
CA ASN A 89 -2.09 9.88 4.56
C ASN A 89 -2.05 8.36 4.32
N VAL A 90 -3.24 7.74 4.35
CA VAL A 90 -3.46 6.34 3.96
C VAL A 90 -4.56 6.31 2.90
N VAL A 91 -4.28 5.66 1.77
CA VAL A 91 -5.25 5.50 0.69
C VAL A 91 -5.61 4.03 0.54
N VAL A 92 -6.88 3.69 0.78
CA VAL A 92 -7.40 2.33 0.57
C VAL A 92 -7.48 2.01 -0.92
N VAL A 93 -6.82 0.93 -1.32
CA VAL A 93 -6.81 0.44 -2.70
C VAL A 93 -8.03 -0.45 -2.89
N LYS A 94 -9.11 0.13 -3.44
CA LYS A 94 -10.38 -0.61 -3.68
C LYS A 94 -10.28 -1.60 -4.84
N LYS A 95 -9.51 -1.27 -5.87
CA LYS A 95 -9.35 -2.10 -7.08
C LYS A 95 -8.03 -1.75 -7.75
N ILE A 96 -7.29 -2.77 -8.16
CA ILE A 96 -6.08 -2.62 -8.98
C ILE A 96 -6.50 -2.87 -10.42
N LYS A 97 -6.22 -1.91 -11.31
CA LYS A 97 -6.39 -2.08 -12.77
C LYS A 97 -5.00 -2.14 -13.39
N ALA A 98 -4.75 -3.16 -14.20
CA ALA A 98 -3.56 -3.25 -15.04
C ALA A 98 -3.97 -3.03 -16.49
N GLN A 99 -3.21 -2.20 -17.21
CA GLN A 99 -3.37 -1.99 -18.65
C GLN A 99 -2.15 -2.58 -19.35
N CYS A 100 -2.38 -3.40 -20.38
CA CYS A 100 -1.32 -3.94 -21.23
C CYS A 100 -1.73 -3.77 -22.69
N THR A 101 -0.73 -3.59 -23.55
CA THR A 101 -0.92 -3.54 -25.00
C THR A 101 -0.39 -4.85 -25.57
N ILE A 102 -1.23 -5.55 -26.32
CA ILE A 102 -0.90 -6.81 -26.95
C ILE A 102 -1.06 -6.61 -28.46
N ALA A 103 -0.02 -6.90 -29.23
CA ALA A 103 -0.14 -6.95 -30.68
C ALA A 103 -0.85 -8.25 -31.06
N ILE A 104 -1.91 -8.15 -31.86
CA ILE A 104 -2.69 -9.27 -32.37
C ILE A 104 -2.74 -9.18 -33.89
N ASP A 105 -2.68 -10.33 -34.55
CA ASP A 105 -2.74 -10.38 -36.01
C ASP A 105 -4.19 -10.45 -36.52
N ASN A 106 -5.11 -10.94 -35.68
CA ASN A 106 -6.53 -11.03 -35.96
C ASN A 106 -7.37 -10.62 -34.73
N VAL A 107 -8.45 -9.88 -34.97
CA VAL A 107 -9.44 -9.46 -33.95
C VAL A 107 -10.06 -10.66 -33.22
N ASP A 108 -10.18 -11.82 -33.87
CA ASP A 108 -10.70 -13.05 -33.24
C ASP A 108 -9.84 -13.52 -32.05
N GLU A 109 -8.55 -13.14 -32.01
CA GLU A 109 -7.66 -13.49 -30.89
C GLU A 109 -8.06 -12.83 -29.57
N ILE A 110 -8.84 -11.73 -29.62
CA ILE A 110 -9.37 -11.06 -28.43
C ILE A 110 -10.22 -12.03 -27.60
N GLU A 111 -11.05 -12.85 -28.26
CA GLU A 111 -11.88 -13.84 -27.55
C GLU A 111 -11.04 -14.97 -26.96
N HIS A 112 -9.95 -15.36 -27.61
CA HIS A 112 -8.99 -16.31 -27.04
C HIS A 112 -8.30 -15.74 -25.79
N ILE A 113 -7.88 -14.47 -25.83
CA ILE A 113 -7.27 -13.77 -24.70
C ILE A 113 -8.27 -13.68 -23.53
N ARG A 114 -9.52 -13.28 -23.80
CA ARG A 114 -10.59 -13.25 -22.78
C ARG A 114 -10.80 -14.60 -22.12
N ARG A 115 -10.91 -15.67 -22.92
CA ARG A 115 -11.10 -17.04 -22.41
C ARG A 115 -9.90 -17.50 -21.59
N ALA A 116 -8.68 -17.20 -22.03
CA ALA A 116 -7.46 -17.55 -21.30
C ALA A 116 -7.40 -16.85 -19.93
N LEU A 117 -7.73 -15.56 -19.87
CA LEU A 117 -7.78 -14.79 -18.62
C LEU A 117 -8.91 -15.28 -17.70
N ALA A 118 -10.10 -15.51 -18.24
CA ALA A 118 -11.24 -16.06 -17.50
C ALA A 118 -10.94 -17.45 -16.91
N SER A 119 -10.18 -18.30 -17.62
CA SER A 119 -9.75 -19.61 -17.11
C SER A 119 -8.88 -19.53 -15.86
N ARG A 120 -8.26 -18.37 -15.60
CA ARG A 120 -7.47 -18.06 -14.41
C ARG A 120 -8.25 -17.26 -13.36
N GLY A 121 -9.56 -17.06 -13.55
CA GLY A 121 -10.43 -16.32 -12.66
C GLY A 121 -10.43 -14.80 -12.88
N LEU A 122 -9.74 -14.30 -13.91
CA LEU A 122 -9.75 -12.89 -14.29
C LEU A 122 -10.92 -12.63 -15.24
N ASN A 123 -12.11 -12.38 -14.68
CA ASN A 123 -13.36 -12.26 -15.45
C ASN A 123 -13.69 -10.81 -15.85
N ASP A 124 -13.10 -9.83 -15.16
CA ASP A 124 -13.37 -8.40 -15.38
C ASP A 124 -12.28 -7.79 -16.27
N VAL A 125 -12.35 -8.11 -17.56
CA VAL A 125 -11.33 -7.76 -18.57
C VAL A 125 -11.94 -6.82 -19.61
N GLU A 126 -11.41 -5.60 -19.64
CA GLU A 126 -11.71 -4.58 -20.65
C GLU A 126 -10.58 -4.58 -21.70
N ILE A 127 -10.91 -4.83 -22.97
CA ILE A 127 -9.95 -4.81 -24.09
C ILE A 127 -10.41 -3.74 -25.08
N THR A 128 -9.53 -2.78 -25.32
CA THR A 128 -9.71 -1.73 -26.33
C THR A 128 -8.87 -2.07 -27.55
N VAL A 129 -9.51 -2.13 -28.71
CA VAL A 129 -8.81 -2.32 -30.00
C VAL A 129 -8.22 -0.98 -30.43
N ILE A 130 -6.91 -0.97 -30.66
CA ILE A 130 -6.19 0.20 -31.16
C ILE A 130 -5.65 -0.20 -32.54
N GLU A 131 -6.22 0.40 -33.59
CA GLU A 131 -5.73 0.19 -34.96
C GLU A 131 -4.41 0.94 -35.16
N GLN A 132 -3.37 0.24 -35.63
CA GLN A 132 -2.17 0.88 -36.15
C GLN A 132 -2.31 1.06 -37.66
N THR A 133 -2.55 2.29 -38.09
CA THR A 133 -2.39 2.69 -39.49
C THR A 133 -0.93 3.00 -39.75
N GLY A 134 -0.34 2.26 -40.70
CA GLY A 134 0.99 2.51 -41.26
C GLY A 134 0.97 3.53 -42.39
#